data_AF-A0A970ZJP3-F1
#
_entry.id   AF-A0A970ZJP3-F1
#
_cell.length_a   1.000
_cell.length_b   1.000
_cell.length_c   1.000
_cell.angle_alpha   90.00
_cell.angle_beta   90.00
_cell.angle_gamma   90.00
#
_symmetry.space_group_name_H-M   'P 1'
#
loop_
_entity.id
_entity.type
_entity.pdbx_description
1 polymer ?
#
loop_
_entity_poly.entity_id
_entity_poly.type
_entity_poly.pdbx_seq_one_letter_code
_entity_poly.pdbx_strand_id
1 'polypeptide(L)'
;MTTLDASELSLLSELNGVVLEEGELARVLAAAKQASYEGEADDMTGIMTTVQLYDNDPDKAKAIIFRLQALARVIAESDLDDWILGDRTGVIPAFTIGALLSAAADHPLCLEKGEVSFERQSFLSRALERAQPQGRDIS
;
A
#
# COMPACT_ATOMS: atom_id res chain seq x y z
N MET A 1 1.52 -4.15 -26.69
CA MET A 1 2.59 -3.27 -26.17
C MET A 1 2.08 -1.85 -26.30
N THR A 2 1.51 -1.32 -25.22
CA THR A 2 1.10 0.09 -25.15
C THR A 2 2.34 0.88 -24.76
N THR A 3 2.80 1.78 -25.63
CA THR A 3 3.88 2.72 -25.30
C THR A 3 3.35 3.66 -24.23
N LEU A 4 4.02 3.69 -23.08
CA LEU A 4 3.73 4.65 -22.01
C LEU A 4 3.95 6.07 -22.55
N ASP A 5 3.02 6.97 -22.26
CA ASP A 5 3.19 8.37 -22.62
C ASP A 5 4.19 9.08 -21.67
N ALA A 6 4.70 10.23 -22.09
CA ALA A 6 5.70 10.96 -21.30
C ALA A 6 5.14 11.48 -19.96
N SER A 7 3.83 11.74 -19.88
CA SER A 7 3.15 12.19 -18.66
C SER A 7 3.05 11.09 -17.62
N GLU A 8 2.74 9.87 -18.05
CA GLU A 8 2.68 8.66 -17.23
C GLU A 8 4.04 8.33 -16.61
N LEU A 9 5.11 8.42 -17.40
CA LEU A 9 6.47 8.22 -16.92
C LEU A 9 6.90 9.33 -15.94
N SER A 10 6.52 10.57 -16.21
CA SER A 10 6.76 11.69 -15.28
C SER A 10 6.07 11.46 -13.95
N LEU A 11 4.79 11.07 -13.97
CA LEU A 11 4.01 10.78 -12.77
C LEU A 11 4.63 9.65 -11.94
N LEU A 12 5.01 8.53 -12.57
CA LEU A 12 5.67 7.44 -11.84
C LEU A 12 7.01 7.88 -11.23
N SER A 13 7.79 8.69 -11.95
CA SER A 13 9.05 9.22 -11.42
C SER A 13 8.83 10.14 -10.22
N GLU A 14 7.80 10.99 -10.26
CA GLU A 14 7.41 11.85 -9.14
C GLU A 14 7.01 11.01 -7.93
N LEU A 15 6.09 10.06 -8.11
CA LEU A 15 5.56 9.21 -7.03
C LEU A 15 6.64 8.33 -6.39
N ASN A 16 7.53 7.76 -7.20
CA ASN A 16 8.62 6.91 -6.71
C ASN A 16 9.78 7.71 -6.10
N GLY A 17 9.88 9.00 -6.40
CA GLY A 17 10.87 9.90 -5.79
C GLY A 17 10.54 10.32 -4.36
N VAL A 18 9.28 10.17 -3.94
CA VAL A 18 8.85 10.47 -2.58
C VAL A 18 9.22 9.32 -1.64
N VAL A 19 10.07 9.63 -0.66
CA VAL A 19 10.41 8.70 0.42
C VAL A 19 9.25 8.65 1.42
N LEU A 20 8.77 7.44 1.67
CA LEU A 20 7.69 7.17 2.62
C LEU A 20 8.13 6.16 3.67
N GLU A 21 7.54 6.28 4.85
CA GLU A 21 7.67 5.33 5.94
C GLU A 21 6.40 4.50 6.11
N GLU A 22 6.54 3.26 6.61
CA GLU A 22 5.40 2.39 6.95
C GLU A 22 4.39 3.11 7.86
N GLY A 23 4.89 3.87 8.84
CA GLY A 23 4.06 4.61 9.79
C GLY A 23 3.17 5.67 9.12
N GLU A 24 3.60 6.23 7.99
CA GLU A 24 2.84 7.23 7.25
C GLU A 24 1.61 6.60 6.57
N LEU A 25 1.79 5.44 5.94
CA LEU A 25 0.71 4.65 5.36
C LEU A 25 -0.24 4.11 6.44
N ALA A 26 0.32 3.61 7.55
CA ALA A 26 -0.45 3.08 8.68
C ALA A 26 -1.35 4.14 9.32
N ARG A 27 -0.86 5.38 9.46
CA ARG A 27 -1.64 6.50 10.00
C ARG A 27 -2.86 6.83 9.15
N VAL A 28 -2.68 6.89 7.83
CA VAL A 28 -3.79 7.14 6.90
C VAL A 28 -4.80 6.00 6.94
N LEU A 29 -4.34 4.74 6.95
CA LEU A 29 -5.21 3.59 7.05
C LEU A 29 -6.00 3.56 8.38
N ALA A 30 -5.36 3.88 9.49
CA ALA A 30 -6.00 3.95 10.80
C ALA A 30 -7.07 5.05 10.86
N ALA A 31 -6.77 6.23 10.33
CA ALA A 31 -7.69 7.35 10.28
C ALA A 31 -8.90 7.07 9.36
N ALA A 32 -8.67 6.45 8.20
CA ALA A 32 -9.74 6.01 7.31
C ALA A 32 -10.65 4.94 7.96
N LYS A 33 -10.07 3.96 8.68
CA LYS A 33 -10.84 2.98 9.44
C LYS A 33 -11.68 3.64 10.52
N GLN A 34 -11.12 4.59 11.27
CA GLN A 34 -11.84 5.31 12.31
C GLN A 34 -13.06 6.04 11.73
N ALA A 35 -12.88 6.78 10.63
CA ALA A 35 -13.98 7.48 9.96
C ALA A 35 -15.07 6.52 9.45
N SER A 36 -14.68 5.34 8.95
CA SER A 36 -15.62 4.29 8.54
C SER A 36 -16.44 3.74 9.73
N TYR A 37 -15.82 3.52 10.90
CA TYR A 37 -16.52 3.11 12.11
C TYR A 37 -17.50 4.18 12.63
N GLU A 38 -17.21 5.45 12.40
CA GLU A 38 -18.05 6.58 12.78
C GLU A 38 -19.21 6.83 11.79
N GLY A 39 -19.33 6.01 10.73
CA GLY A 39 -20.42 6.08 9.76
C GLY A 39 -20.20 7.08 8.62
N GLU A 40 -19.00 7.64 8.51
CA GLU A 40 -18.59 8.58 7.44
C GLU A 40 -17.94 7.85 6.25
N ALA A 41 -18.38 6.61 6.00
CA ALA A 41 -17.79 5.70 5.02
C ALA A 41 -18.14 6.10 3.58
N ASP A 42 -17.43 7.10 3.06
CA ASP A 42 -17.31 7.36 1.63
C ASP A 42 -15.82 7.37 1.25
N ASP A 43 -15.48 6.92 0.04
CA ASP A 43 -14.09 6.88 -0.46
C ASP A 43 -13.44 8.29 -0.43
N MET A 44 -14.28 9.32 -0.54
CA MET A 44 -13.93 10.72 -0.35
C MET A 44 -13.34 11.03 1.04
N THR A 45 -13.80 10.36 2.09
CA THR A 45 -13.35 10.59 3.47
C THR A 45 -11.90 10.13 3.66
N GLY A 46 -11.49 9.02 3.04
CA GLY A 46 -10.09 8.56 3.07
C GLY A 46 -9.14 9.50 2.32
N ILE A 47 -9.58 10.02 1.18
CA ILE A 47 -8.83 11.02 0.41
C ILE A 47 -8.71 12.33 1.19
N MET A 48 -9.83 12.85 1.74
CA MET A 48 -9.82 14.06 2.55
C MET A 48 -8.97 13.92 3.82
N THR A 49 -9.00 12.76 4.48
CA THR A 49 -8.17 12.46 5.64
C THR A 49 -6.68 12.51 5.29
N THR A 50 -6.29 11.97 4.14
CA THR A 50 -4.89 12.01 3.68
C THR A 50 -4.45 13.44 3.36
N VAL A 51 -5.30 14.20 2.67
CA VAL A 51 -5.05 15.62 2.36
C VAL A 51 -4.92 16.45 3.65
N GLN A 52 -5.76 16.22 4.64
CA GLN A 52 -5.69 16.93 5.93
C GLN A 52 -4.44 16.57 6.73
N LEU A 53 -4.03 15.29 6.74
CA LEU A 53 -2.84 14.84 7.47
C LEU A 53 -1.53 15.37 6.87
N TYR A 54 -1.52 15.65 5.57
CA TYR A 54 -0.34 16.08 4.81
C TYR A 54 -0.59 17.40 4.04
N ASP A 55 -1.40 18.31 4.61
CA ASP A 55 -1.77 19.59 3.97
C ASP A 55 -0.55 20.47 3.62
N ASN A 56 0.57 20.28 4.35
CA ASN A 56 1.83 20.97 4.10
C ASN A 56 2.78 20.24 3.12
N ASP A 57 2.41 19.05 2.64
CA ASP A 57 3.23 18.22 1.74
C ASP A 57 2.32 17.46 0.74
N PRO A 58 1.80 18.15 -0.30
CA PRO A 58 0.83 17.59 -1.24
C PRO A 58 1.42 16.47 -2.10
N ASP A 59 2.72 16.51 -2.39
CA ASP A 59 3.41 15.45 -3.15
C ASP A 59 3.45 14.15 -2.33
N LYS A 60 3.71 14.27 -1.03
CA LYS A 60 3.63 13.13 -0.10
C LYS A 60 2.21 12.59 0.05
N ALA A 61 1.21 13.46 0.18
CA ALA A 61 -0.20 13.06 0.22
C ALA A 61 -0.58 12.24 -1.03
N LYS A 62 -0.19 12.75 -2.21
CA LYS A 62 -0.41 12.08 -3.51
C LYS A 62 0.28 10.71 -3.54
N ALA A 63 1.55 10.62 -3.15
CA ALA A 63 2.30 9.36 -3.13
C ALA A 63 1.67 8.31 -2.21
N ILE A 64 1.19 8.72 -1.02
CA ILE A 64 0.48 7.84 -0.09
C ILE A 64 -0.81 7.29 -0.72
N ILE A 65 -1.63 8.16 -1.32
CA ILE A 65 -2.90 7.75 -1.95
C ILE A 65 -2.63 6.70 -3.04
N PHE A 66 -1.69 6.98 -3.95
CA PHE A 66 -1.38 6.06 -5.04
C PHE A 66 -0.84 4.71 -4.55
N ARG A 67 -0.03 4.69 -3.49
CA ARG A 67 0.48 3.44 -2.91
C ARG A 67 -0.62 2.64 -2.21
N LEU A 68 -1.52 3.30 -1.49
CA LEU A 68 -2.67 2.62 -0.86
C LEU A 68 -3.64 2.06 -1.91
N GLN A 69 -3.88 2.79 -3.00
CA GLN A 69 -4.68 2.29 -4.14
C GLN A 69 -4.01 1.11 -4.84
N ALA A 70 -2.71 1.19 -5.11
CA ALA A 70 -1.94 0.10 -5.69
C ALA A 70 -1.95 -1.14 -4.79
N LEU A 71 -1.82 -0.95 -3.46
CA LEU A 71 -1.93 -2.02 -2.48
C LEU A 71 -3.31 -2.67 -2.51
N ALA A 72 -4.39 -1.88 -2.47
CA ALA A 72 -5.76 -2.38 -2.54
C ALA A 72 -6.01 -3.19 -3.82
N ARG A 73 -5.44 -2.77 -4.97
CA ARG A 73 -5.54 -3.53 -6.23
C ARG A 73 -4.81 -4.86 -6.15
N VAL A 74 -3.56 -4.89 -5.66
CA VAL A 74 -2.80 -6.14 -5.50
C VAL A 74 -3.55 -7.12 -4.59
N ILE A 75 -4.17 -6.61 -3.54
CA ILE A 75 -5.01 -7.38 -2.62
C ILE A 75 -6.24 -7.91 -3.34
N ALA A 76 -6.98 -7.10 -4.09
CA ALA A 76 -8.19 -7.54 -4.79
C ALA A 76 -7.91 -8.53 -5.94
N GLU A 77 -6.73 -8.42 -6.58
CA GLU A 77 -6.32 -9.31 -7.68
C GLU A 77 -5.66 -10.61 -7.21
N SER A 78 -5.34 -10.69 -5.93
CA SER A 78 -4.78 -11.87 -5.29
C SER A 78 -5.83 -12.43 -4.36
N ASP A 79 -6.02 -13.73 -4.23
CA ASP A 79 -6.93 -14.29 -3.21
C ASP A 79 -6.32 -14.11 -1.79
N LEU A 80 -5.98 -12.87 -1.43
CA LEU A 80 -5.33 -12.40 -0.20
C LEU A 80 -6.36 -11.80 0.76
N ASP A 81 -7.64 -11.82 0.43
CA ASP A 81 -8.70 -11.41 1.37
C ASP A 81 -8.57 -12.19 2.68
N ASP A 82 -8.27 -13.49 2.60
CA ASP A 82 -8.00 -14.38 3.74
C ASP A 82 -6.68 -14.06 4.47
N TRP A 83 -5.77 -13.29 3.86
CA TRP A 83 -4.47 -12.92 4.44
C TRP A 83 -4.57 -11.65 5.30
N ILE A 84 -5.55 -10.79 5.01
CA ILE A 84 -5.79 -9.53 5.72
C ILE A 84 -6.80 -9.70 6.83
N LEU A 85 -7.82 -10.53 6.59
CA LEU A 85 -8.87 -10.88 7.52
C LEU A 85 -8.59 -12.29 8.05
N GLY A 86 -7.60 -12.43 8.93
CA GLY A 86 -7.21 -13.75 9.43
C GLY A 86 -8.40 -14.52 10.03
N ASP A 87 -8.87 -15.56 9.34
CA ASP A 87 -9.95 -16.42 9.83
C ASP A 87 -9.46 -17.85 10.15
N ARG A 88 -9.33 -18.08 11.46
CA ARG A 88 -9.62 -19.26 12.29
C ARG A 88 -9.17 -20.68 11.94
N THR A 89 -8.63 -21.02 10.77
CA THR A 89 -8.21 -22.41 10.51
C THR A 89 -6.87 -22.51 9.79
N GLY A 90 -5.81 -22.66 10.58
CA GLY A 90 -4.65 -23.50 10.22
C GLY A 90 -3.65 -22.93 9.20
N VAL A 91 -2.55 -22.39 9.74
CA VAL A 91 -1.20 -22.36 9.14
C VAL A 91 -1.08 -21.65 7.77
N ILE A 92 -1.67 -20.48 7.65
CA ILE A 92 -1.15 -19.43 6.75
C ILE A 92 -0.46 -18.42 7.69
N PRO A 93 0.80 -17.99 7.44
CA PRO A 93 1.43 -17.00 8.30
C PRO A 93 0.50 -15.80 8.32
N ALA A 94 0.09 -15.36 9.51
CA ALA A 94 -0.59 -14.08 9.65
C ALA A 94 0.33 -13.04 9.04
N PHE A 95 0.06 -12.66 7.79
CA PHE A 95 0.79 -11.63 7.13
C PHE A 95 0.42 -10.37 7.88
N THR A 96 1.34 -9.85 8.67
CA THR A 96 1.02 -8.65 9.43
C THR A 96 0.76 -7.56 8.41
N ILE A 97 -0.33 -6.83 8.57
CA ILE A 97 -0.63 -5.65 7.73
C ILE A 97 0.58 -4.71 7.67
N GLY A 98 1.41 -4.68 8.74
CA GLY A 98 2.70 -4.01 8.76
C GLY A 98 3.67 -4.47 7.67
N ALA A 99 3.81 -5.76 7.38
CA ALA A 99 4.69 -6.22 6.29
C ALA A 99 4.23 -5.74 4.90
N LEU A 100 2.92 -5.73 4.65
CA LEU A 100 2.34 -5.18 3.42
C LEU A 100 2.55 -3.66 3.33
N LEU A 101 2.33 -2.93 4.42
CA LEU A 101 2.55 -1.49 4.48
C LEU A 101 4.04 -1.14 4.34
N SER A 102 4.92 -1.93 4.95
CA SER A 102 6.37 -1.77 4.88
C SER A 102 6.87 -1.95 3.45
N ALA A 103 6.42 -3.00 2.75
CA ALA A 103 6.71 -3.19 1.34
C ALA A 103 6.06 -2.10 0.48
N ALA A 104 4.83 -1.67 0.79
CA ALA A 104 4.16 -0.60 0.07
C ALA A 104 4.81 0.77 0.26
N ALA A 105 5.67 0.97 1.27
CA ALA A 105 6.41 2.20 1.47
C ALA A 105 7.66 2.28 0.57
N ASP A 106 8.34 1.16 0.31
CA ASP A 106 9.64 1.15 -0.39
C ASP A 106 9.60 0.57 -1.82
N HIS A 107 8.60 -0.24 -2.16
CA HIS A 107 8.54 -0.89 -3.46
C HIS A 107 8.16 0.10 -4.57
N PRO A 108 8.80 0.07 -5.75
CA PRO A 108 8.46 0.99 -6.84
C PRO A 108 7.06 0.73 -7.39
N LEU A 109 6.32 1.80 -7.63
CA LEU A 109 5.10 1.80 -8.43
C LEU A 109 5.43 1.66 -9.91
N CYS A 110 4.56 0.97 -10.64
CA CYS A 110 4.62 0.80 -12.08
C CYS A 110 3.23 1.04 -12.70
N LEU A 111 3.17 0.99 -14.03
CA LEU A 111 1.91 1.01 -14.77
C LEU A 111 1.58 -0.40 -15.24
N GLU A 112 0.50 -0.96 -14.71
CA GLU A 112 -0.06 -2.22 -15.16
C GLU A 112 -1.46 -1.98 -15.70
N LYS A 113 -1.73 -2.48 -16.92
CA LYS A 113 -3.04 -2.32 -17.59
C LYS A 113 -3.55 -0.86 -17.67
N GLY A 114 -2.65 0.11 -17.66
CA GLY A 114 -2.99 1.55 -17.73
C GLY A 114 -3.27 2.20 -16.37
N GLU A 115 -3.02 1.51 -15.26
CA GLU A 115 -3.23 2.03 -13.91
C GLU A 115 -1.97 1.92 -13.06
N VAL A 116 -1.79 2.87 -12.14
CA VAL A 116 -0.67 2.86 -11.19
C VAL A 116 -0.86 1.72 -10.20
N SER A 117 0.07 0.76 -10.21
CA SER A 117 0.03 -0.46 -9.40
C SER A 117 1.44 -0.83 -8.90
N PHE A 118 1.55 -1.95 -8.19
CA PHE A 118 2.82 -2.62 -7.98
C PHE A 118 2.94 -3.81 -8.92
N GLU A 119 4.15 -4.17 -9.36
CA GLU A 119 4.36 -5.44 -10.03
C GLU A 119 4.11 -6.55 -9.01
N ARG A 120 3.07 -7.33 -9.27
CA ARG A 120 2.45 -8.20 -8.28
C ARG A 120 3.43 -9.20 -7.66
N GLN A 121 4.21 -9.93 -8.46
CA GLN A 121 5.05 -11.00 -7.94
C GLN A 121 6.22 -10.46 -7.11
N SER A 122 6.89 -9.42 -7.61
CA SER A 122 7.98 -8.73 -6.95
C SER A 122 7.51 -8.06 -5.66
N PHE A 123 6.34 -7.42 -5.68
CA PHE A 123 5.75 -6.83 -4.48
C PHE A 123 5.45 -7.87 -3.40
N LEU A 124 4.79 -8.97 -3.75
CA LEU A 124 4.44 -10.01 -2.76
C LEU A 124 5.69 -10.72 -2.22
N SER A 125 6.70 -10.95 -3.06
CA SER A 125 8.00 -11.46 -2.61
C SER A 125 8.64 -10.52 -1.60
N ARG A 126 8.61 -9.20 -1.87
CA ARG A 126 9.13 -8.19 -0.97
C ARG A 126 8.37 -8.16 0.36
N ALA A 127 7.05 -8.20 0.30
CA ALA A 127 6.21 -8.26 1.48
C ALA A 127 6.52 -9.54 2.31
N LEU A 128 6.78 -10.67 1.66
CA LEU A 128 7.13 -11.94 2.30
C LEU A 128 8.47 -11.87 3.03
N GLU A 129 9.47 -11.22 2.42
CA GLU A 129 10.76 -10.94 3.06
C GLU A 129 10.59 -10.12 4.34
N ARG A 130 9.67 -9.15 4.34
CA ARG A 130 9.37 -8.29 5.50
C ARG A 130 8.57 -9.01 6.58
N ALA A 131 7.76 -10.00 6.20
CA ALA A 131 6.94 -10.79 7.11
C ALA A 131 7.72 -11.91 7.83
N GLN A 132 8.86 -12.36 7.26
CA GLN A 132 9.70 -13.36 7.93
C GLN A 132 10.26 -12.77 9.23
N PRO A 133 10.07 -13.42 10.38
CA PRO A 133 10.77 -13.03 11.59
C PRO A 133 12.26 -13.08 11.28
N GLN A 134 12.98 -11.98 11.53
CA GLN A 134 14.44 -12.01 11.57
C GLN A 134 14.81 -13.24 12.37
N GLY A 135 15.51 -14.18 11.71
CA GLY A 135 15.76 -15.51 12.23
C GLY A 135 16.15 -15.41 13.70
N ARG A 136 15.39 -16.10 14.55
CA ARG A 136 15.81 -16.35 15.92
C ARG A 136 17.09 -17.16 15.77
N ASP A 137 18.24 -16.50 15.87
CA ASP A 137 19.53 -17.14 16.06
C ASP A 137 19.39 -17.96 17.34
N ILE A 138 19.07 -19.24 17.17
CA ILE A 138 19.26 -20.25 18.19
C ILE A 138 20.74 -20.59 18.17
N SER A 139 21.53 -19.74 18.83
CA SER A 139 22.83 -20.13 19.41
C SER A 139 22.61 -20.97 20.65
#